data_AF-A0A949AYN8-F1
#
_entry.id   AF-A0A949AYN8-F1
#
_cell.length_a   1.000
_cell.length_b   1.000
_cell.length_c   1.000
_cell.angle_alpha   90.00
_cell.angle_beta   90.00
_cell.angle_gamma   90.00
#
_symmetry.space_group_name_H-M   'P 1'
#
loop_
_entity.id
_entity.type
_entity.pdbx_description
1 polymer ?
#
loop_
_entity_poly.entity_id
_entity_poly.type
_entity_poly.pdbx_seq_one_letter_code
_entity_poly.pdbx_strand_id
1 'polypeptide(L)'
;DCAKAGIPAGRKNEGGLTFHDIRSTVKTNMANAGVDPTFRDALLGHSRKGMDTYYIQIDPKNLIPHMAIYERWLNLEIRQTLDRGVKSSV
;
A
#
# COMPACT_ATOMS: atom_id res chain seq x y z
N ASP A 1 -19.43 0.23 -1.54
CA ASP A 1 -19.59 -1.24 -1.45
C ASP A 1 -18.83 -1.95 -2.55
N CYS A 2 -18.05 -2.97 -2.21
CA CYS A 2 -17.38 -3.83 -3.20
C CYS A 2 -18.38 -4.47 -4.18
N ALA A 3 -19.58 -4.82 -3.70
CA ALA A 3 -20.68 -5.32 -4.54
C ALA A 3 -21.14 -4.30 -5.59
N LYS A 4 -21.25 -3.01 -5.22
CA LYS A 4 -21.58 -1.93 -6.18
C LYS A 4 -20.47 -1.70 -7.20
N ALA A 5 -19.23 -2.03 -6.85
CA ALA A 5 -18.07 -1.96 -7.73
C ALA A 5 -17.85 -3.24 -8.55
N GLY A 6 -18.71 -4.27 -8.42
CA GLY A 6 -18.53 -5.55 -9.10
C GLY A 6 -17.33 -6.36 -8.64
N ILE A 7 -16.78 -6.07 -7.45
CA ILE A 7 -15.60 -6.73 -6.91
C ILE A 7 -16.04 -7.90 -6.01
N PRO A 8 -15.69 -9.16 -6.34
CA PRO A 8 -15.91 -10.30 -5.45
C PRO A 8 -15.21 -10.04 -4.12
N ALA A 9 -15.90 -10.20 -3.00
CA ALA A 9 -15.37 -9.91 -1.67
C ALA A 9 -15.45 -11.13 -0.75
N GLY A 10 -14.46 -11.27 0.14
CA GLY A 10 -14.43 -12.29 1.18
C GLY A 10 -13.80 -13.63 0.75
N ARG A 11 -13.26 -14.36 1.73
CA ARG A 11 -12.46 -15.59 1.53
C ARG A 11 -13.21 -16.77 0.89
N LYS A 12 -14.55 -16.74 0.90
CA LYS A 12 -15.40 -17.83 0.40
C LYS A 12 -15.65 -17.76 -1.10
N ASN A 13 -15.37 -16.61 -1.72
CA ASN A 13 -15.54 -16.41 -3.15
C ASN A 13 -14.18 -16.60 -3.82
N GLU A 14 -14.14 -17.34 -4.92
CA GLU A 14 -12.94 -17.44 -5.76
C GLU A 14 -12.58 -16.04 -6.27
N GLY A 15 -11.32 -15.63 -6.11
CA GLY A 15 -10.88 -14.26 -6.41
C GLY A 15 -11.45 -13.19 -5.47
N GLY A 16 -12.01 -13.58 -4.32
CA GLY A 16 -12.62 -12.66 -3.36
C GLY A 16 -11.60 -11.79 -2.63
N LEU A 17 -11.70 -10.47 -2.82
CA LEU A 17 -10.88 -9.47 -2.13
C LEU A 17 -11.19 -9.45 -0.63
N THR A 18 -10.15 -9.48 0.20
CA THR A 18 -10.23 -9.26 1.64
C THR A 18 -9.43 -8.04 2.07
N PHE A 19 -9.71 -7.52 3.27
CA PHE A 19 -8.89 -6.44 3.84
C PHE A 19 -7.42 -6.84 4.05
N HIS A 20 -7.15 -8.15 4.21
CA HIS A 20 -5.78 -8.64 4.28
C HIS A 20 -5.05 -8.46 2.95
N ASP A 21 -5.74 -8.72 1.83
CA ASP A 21 -5.17 -8.54 0.50
C ASP A 21 -4.86 -7.06 0.24
N ILE A 22 -5.75 -6.15 0.64
CA ILE A 22 -5.50 -4.69 0.55
C ILE A 22 -4.24 -4.32 1.33
N ARG A 23 -4.10 -4.78 2.59
CA ARG A 23 -2.90 -4.53 3.40
C ARG A 23 -1.63 -5.10 2.74
N SER A 24 -1.70 -6.30 2.19
CA SER A 24 -0.59 -6.95 1.50
C SER A 24 -0.21 -6.18 0.23
N THR A 25 -1.19 -5.77 -0.58
CA THR A 25 -0.98 -4.93 -1.76
C THR A 25 -0.35 -3.58 -1.39
N VAL A 26 -0.84 -2.90 -0.35
CA VAL A 26 -0.23 -1.65 0.13
C VAL A 26 1.22 -1.88 0.53
N LYS A 27 1.53 -2.94 1.29
CA LYS A 27 2.90 -3.27 1.69
C LYS A 27 3.81 -3.50 0.48
N THR A 28 3.35 -4.27 -0.50
CA THR A 28 4.09 -4.53 -1.76
C THR A 28 4.33 -3.24 -2.53
N ASN A 29 3.33 -2.38 -2.64
CA ASN A 29 3.44 -1.10 -3.35
C ASN A 29 4.43 -0.15 -2.67
N MET A 30 4.42 -0.07 -1.33
CA MET A 30 5.43 0.68 -0.58
C MET A 30 6.84 0.13 -0.83
N ALA A 31 7.00 -1.19 -0.94
CA ALA A 31 8.28 -1.80 -1.25
C ALA A 31 8.77 -1.45 -2.66
N ASN A 32 7.89 -1.51 -3.66
CA ASN A 32 8.19 -1.14 -5.04
C ASN A 32 8.55 0.35 -5.19
N ALA A 33 7.92 1.22 -4.37
CA ALA A 33 8.24 2.64 -4.31
C ALA A 33 9.57 2.94 -3.59
N GLY A 34 10.25 1.94 -3.01
CA GLY A 34 11.51 2.13 -2.29
C GLY A 34 11.34 2.64 -0.85
N VAL A 35 10.15 2.50 -0.25
CA VAL A 35 9.95 2.81 1.16
C VAL A 35 10.70 1.80 2.02
N ASP A 36 11.50 2.30 2.95
CA ASP A 36 12.32 1.47 3.82
C ASP A 36 11.47 0.51 4.66
N PRO A 37 11.89 -0.77 4.82
CA PRO A 37 11.17 -1.80 5.57
C PRO A 37 10.60 -1.33 6.91
N THR A 38 11.34 -0.48 7.61
CA THR A 38 11.04 0.00 8.96
C THR A 38 9.80 0.86 9.01
N PHE A 39 9.72 1.82 8.10
CA PHE A 39 8.56 2.68 8.02
C PHE A 39 7.34 1.93 7.47
N ARG A 40 7.53 0.95 6.57
CA ARG A 40 6.45 0.08 6.10
C ARG A 40 5.82 -0.73 7.23
N ASP A 41 6.67 -1.38 8.03
CA ASP A 41 6.20 -2.27 9.09
C ASP A 41 5.53 -1.48 10.22
N ALA A 42 6.08 -0.32 10.58
CA ALA A 42 5.47 0.54 11.57
C ALA A 42 4.13 1.13 11.12
N LEU A 43 4.02 1.60 9.88
CA LEU A 43 2.77 2.13 9.34
C LEU A 43 1.67 1.05 9.33
N LEU A 44 2.03 -0.19 8.99
CA LEU A 44 1.08 -1.30 8.93
C LEU A 44 0.90 -2.01 10.29
N GLY A 45 1.61 -1.59 11.34
CA GLY A 45 1.51 -2.18 12.67
C GLY A 45 1.98 -3.64 12.73
N HIS A 46 3.05 -3.99 12.01
CA HIS A 46 3.74 -5.28 12.25
C HIS A 46 4.60 -5.13 13.50
N SER A 47 4.41 -6.02 14.49
CA SER A 47 5.37 -6.13 15.58
C SER A 47 6.63 -6.78 15.03
N ARG A 48 7.73 -6.04 15.03
CA ARG A 48 9.00 -6.63 14.68
C ARG A 48 9.59 -7.28 15.94
N LYS A 49 9.22 -8.54 16.15
CA LYS A 49 9.77 -9.35 17.24
C LYS A 49 11.26 -9.60 16.96
N GLY A 50 12.14 -8.91 17.69
CA GLY A 50 13.53 -9.34 17.86
C GLY A 50 14.59 -8.24 17.84
N MET A 51 14.52 -7.25 16.93
CA MET A 51 15.57 -6.21 16.79
C MET A 51 15.09 -4.78 17.10
N ASP A 52 13.79 -4.50 17.00
CA ASP A 52 13.34 -3.11 16.80
C ASP A 52 12.90 -2.39 18.06
N THR A 53 12.55 -3.11 19.12
CA THR A 53 12.08 -2.53 20.39
C THR A 53 13.12 -1.60 21.03
N TYR A 54 14.42 -1.79 20.73
CA TYR A 54 15.51 -1.04 21.35
C TYR A 54 16.27 -0.09 20.41
N TYR A 55 16.19 -0.29 19.08
CA TYR A 55 17.03 0.45 18.12
C TYR A 55 16.25 1.25 17.08
N ILE A 56 14.96 0.97 16.91
CA ILE A 56 14.15 1.65 15.90
C ILE A 56 13.25 2.66 16.57
N GLN A 57 13.73 3.89 16.63
CA GLN A 57 12.89 5.05 16.93
C GLN A 57 12.44 5.67 15.61
N ILE A 58 11.15 5.57 15.33
CA ILE A 58 10.56 6.24 14.18
C ILE A 58 10.28 7.68 14.57
N ASP A 59 11.22 8.55 14.20
CA ASP A 59 11.02 10.00 14.24
C ASP A 59 10.05 10.40 13.11
N PRO A 60 8.97 11.15 13.41
CA PRO A 60 8.11 11.77 12.40
C PRO A 60 8.88 12.46 11.26
N LYS A 61 10.04 13.07 11.55
CA LYS A 61 10.91 13.71 10.54
C LYS A 61 11.43 12.74 9.48
N ASN A 62 11.58 11.47 9.82
CA ASN A 62 12.00 10.43 8.87
C ASN A 62 10.80 9.72 8.25
N LEU A 63 9.70 9.57 8.99
CA LEU A 63 8.47 8.94 8.49
C LEU A 63 7.84 9.73 7.34
N ILE A 64 7.72 11.05 7.47
CA ILE A 64 7.06 11.91 6.47
C ILE A 64 7.74 11.81 5.09
N PRO A 65 9.07 11.94 4.94
CA PRO A 65 9.75 11.74 3.66
C PRO A 65 9.48 10.38 3.02
N HIS A 66 9.47 9.30 3.81
CA HIS A 66 9.19 7.95 3.32
C HIS A 66 7.73 7.78 2.85
N MET A 67 6.78 8.42 3.53
CA MET A 67 5.39 8.46 3.07
C MET A 67 5.24 9.27 1.77
N ALA A 68 5.98 10.38 1.64
CA ALA A 68 5.97 11.19 0.42
C ALA A 68 6.48 10.41 -0.81
N ILE A 69 7.42 9.48 -0.63
CA ILE A 69 7.88 8.58 -1.70
C ILE A 69 6.73 7.68 -2.18
N TYR A 70 6.01 7.04 -1.25
CA TYR A 70 4.87 6.20 -1.59
C TYR A 70 3.75 6.99 -2.26
N GLU A 71 3.41 8.15 -1.71
CA GLU A 71 2.37 9.03 -2.26
C GLU A 71 2.71 9.49 -3.68
N ARG A 72 3.97 9.88 -3.93
CA ARG A 72 4.43 10.26 -5.27
C ARG A 72 4.24 9.11 -6.27
N TRP A 73 4.66 7.90 -5.92
CA TRP A 73 4.46 6.73 -6.77
C TRP A 73 2.97 6.47 -7.04
N LEU A 74 2.14 6.47 -5.99
CA LEU A 74 0.70 6.21 -6.12
C LEU A 74 0.01 7.23 -7.05
N ASN A 75 0.37 8.50 -6.90
CA ASN A 75 -0.16 9.57 -7.76
C ASN A 75 0.25 9.39 -9.22
N LEU A 76 1.45 8.87 -9.50
CA LEU A 76 1.87 8.56 -10.87
C LEU A 76 1.05 7.39 -11.45
N GLU A 77 0.85 6.32 -10.70
CA GLU A 77 0.06 5.16 -11.16
C GLU A 77 -1.39 5.51 -11.43
N ILE A 78 -2.02 6.32 -10.56
CA ILE A 78 -3.39 6.79 -10.75
C ILE A 78 -3.49 7.60 -12.04
N ARG A 79 -2.57 8.56 -12.25
CA ARG A 79 -2.55 9.39 -13.46
C ARG A 79 -2.40 8.53 -14.72
N GLN A 80 -1.43 7.62 -14.74
CA GLN A 80 -1.22 6.73 -15.88
C GLN A 80 -2.44 5.84 -16.16
N THR A 81 -3.10 5.34 -15.13
CA THR A 81 -4.31 4.52 -15.27
C THR A 81 -5.47 5.31 -15.87
N LEU A 82 -5.68 6.54 -15.38
CA LEU A 82 -6.69 7.45 -15.93
C LEU A 82 -6.40 7.78 -17.40
N ASP A 83 -5.16 8.11 -17.73
CA ASP A 83 -4.75 8.44 -19.11
C ASP A 83 -4.95 7.26 -20.07
N ARG A 84 -4.70 6.02 -19.62
CA ARG A 84 -4.95 4.80 -20.41
C ARG A 84 -6.44 4.54 -20.60
N GLY A 85 -7.27 4.77 -19.57
CA GLY A 85 -8.72 4.61 -19.64
C GLY A 85 -9.38 5.59 -20.62
N VAL A 86 -8.89 6.83 -20.66
CA VAL A 86 -9.35 7.85 -21.64
C VAL A 86 -9.00 7.45 -23.06
N LYS A 87 -7.78 6.95 -23.31
CA LYS A 87 -7.35 6.52 -24.66
C LYS A 87 -8.03 5.25 -25.17
N SER A 88 -8.61 4.42 -24.29
CA SER A 88 -9.35 3.22 -24.69
C SER A 88 -10.83 3.49 -25.01
N SER A 89 -11.33 4.71 -24.76
CA SER A 89 -12.75 5.08 -24.95
C SER A 89 -12.98 6.05 -26.12
N VAL A 90 -11.94 6.29 -26.93
CA VAL A 90 -11.95 7.06 -28.18
C VAL A 90 -11.49 6.15 -29.32
#